data_AF-A0A531KP90-F1
#
_entry.id   AF-A0A531KP90-F1
#
_cell.length_a   1.000
_cell.length_b   1.000
_cell.length_c   1.000
_cell.angle_alpha   90.00
_cell.angle_beta   90.00
_cell.angle_gamma   90.00
#
_symmetry.space_group_name_H-M   'P 1'
#
loop_
_entity.id
_entity.type
_entity.pdbx_description
1 polymer ?
#
loop_
_entity_poly.entity_id
_entity_poly.type
_entity_poly.pdbx_seq_one_letter_code
_entity_poly.pdbx_strand_id
1 'polypeptide(L)' 'MVASIQPVAPHDVALSVRDLTVNLPKGMERTYAVENISFDLKRGQILCVIGESGSGKSVTANAIMGLL' A
#
# COMPACT_ATOMS: atom_id res chain seq x y z
N MET A 1 8.41 -13.85 1.40
CA MET A 1 9.37 -12.95 2.07
C MET A 1 8.61 -11.72 2.52
N VAL A 2 8.35 -11.58 3.82
CA VAL A 2 7.81 -10.33 4.36
C VAL A 2 9.00 -9.42 4.59
N ALA A 3 9.12 -8.35 3.82
CA ALA A 3 10.11 -7.33 4.09
C ALA A 3 9.71 -6.64 5.41
N SER A 4 10.50 -6.83 6.47
CA SER A 4 10.28 -6.14 7.73
C SER A 4 10.55 -4.64 7.53
N ILE A 5 9.49 -3.86 7.48
CA ILE A 5 9.56 -2.41 7.38
C ILE A 5 9.88 -1.90 8.79
N GLN A 6 11.14 -1.50 9.01
CA GLN A 6 11.56 -0.98 10.30
C GLN A 6 10.91 0.40 10.56
N PRO A 7 10.54 0.70 11.83
CA PRO A 7 10.01 2.01 12.19
C PRO A 7 11.00 3.11 11.81
N VAL A 8 10.51 4.12 11.10
CA VAL A 8 11.29 5.27 10.65
C VAL A 8 11.14 6.39 11.68
N ALA A 9 12.22 7.13 11.96
CA ALA A 9 12.13 8.32 12.80
C ALA A 9 11.11 9.32 12.18
N PRO A 10 10.20 9.92 12.96
CA PRO A 10 9.07 10.68 12.40
C PRO A 10 9.45 11.80 11.43
N HIS A 11 10.59 12.44 11.62
CA HIS A 11 11.07 13.54 10.77
C HIS A 11 11.58 13.07 9.39
N ASP A 12 11.90 11.78 9.25
CA ASP A 12 12.44 11.20 8.02
C ASP A 12 11.35 10.59 7.13
N VAL A 13 10.10 10.49 7.61
CA VAL A 13 8.98 9.92 6.84
C VAL A 13 8.46 10.94 5.83
N ALA A 14 8.45 10.55 4.56
CA ALA A 14 7.82 11.32 3.48
C ALA A 14 6.35 10.95 3.27
N LEU A 15 6.04 9.66 3.41
CA LEU A 15 4.69 9.12 3.27
C LEU A 15 4.48 8.03 4.32
N SER A 16 3.36 8.13 5.04
CA SER A 16 2.93 7.13 6.01
C SER A 16 1.57 6.59 5.59
N VAL A 17 1.50 5.29 5.31
CA VAL A 17 0.27 4.57 4.98
C VAL A 17 -0.09 3.68 6.16
N ARG A 18 -1.33 3.76 6.62
CA ARG A 18 -1.84 2.99 7.76
C ARG A 18 -3.17 2.38 7.40
N ASP A 19 -3.28 1.08 7.66
CA ASP A 19 -4.47 0.24 7.59
C ASP A 19 -5.25 0.39 6.26
N LEU A 20 -4.53 0.65 5.16
CA LEU A 20 -5.14 0.91 3.86
C LEU A 20 -5.88 -0.34 3.38
N THR A 21 -7.19 -0.19 3.26
CA THR A 21 -8.11 -1.22 2.79
C THR A 21 -9.00 -0.64 1.72
N VAL A 22 -9.11 -1.35 0.59
CA VAL A 22 -9.94 -0.92 -0.55
C VAL A 22 -10.89 -2.05 -0.90
N ASN A 23 -12.18 -1.78 -0.75
CA ASN A 23 -13.24 -2.75 -1.04
C ASN A 23 -13.47 -2.86 -2.55
N LEU A 24 -13.72 -4.08 -3.00
CA LEU A 24 -14.18 -4.33 -4.36
C LEU A 24 -15.73 -4.34 -4.41
N PRO A 25 -16.31 -4.07 -5.59
CA PRO A 25 -17.74 -4.25 -5.79
C PRO A 25 -18.21 -5.66 -5.41
N LYS A 26 -19.47 -5.78 -4.98
CA LYS A 26 -20.09 -7.08 -4.69
C LYS A 26 -20.08 -7.97 -5.93
N GLY A 27 -19.83 -9.27 -5.74
CA GLY A 27 -19.81 -10.25 -6.83
C GLY A 27 -18.45 -10.43 -7.49
N MET A 28 -17.42 -9.70 -7.04
CA MET A 28 -16.03 -9.97 -7.40
C MET A 28 -15.50 -11.20 -6.67
N GLU A 29 -14.43 -11.78 -7.20
CA GLU A 29 -13.78 -13.00 -6.67
C GLU A 29 -13.30 -12.84 -5.21
N ARG A 30 -13.02 -11.62 -4.78
CA ARG A 30 -12.58 -11.28 -3.42
C ARG A 30 -13.21 -9.97 -2.94
N THR A 31 -13.30 -9.83 -1.62
CA THR A 31 -13.90 -8.66 -0.95
C THR A 31 -13.03 -7.41 -1.06
N TYR A 32 -11.71 -7.56 -1.00
CA TYR A 32 -10.77 -6.44 -0.95
C TYR A 32 -9.76 -6.50 -2.10
N ALA A 33 -9.54 -5.36 -2.74
CA ALA A 33 -8.45 -5.19 -3.71
C ALA A 33 -7.09 -5.20 -2.99
N VAL A 34 -7.05 -4.56 -1.82
CA VAL A 34 -5.98 -4.59 -0.83
C VAL A 34 -6.57 -4.52 0.56
N GLU A 35 -5.94 -5.16 1.53
CA GLU A 35 -6.42 -5.26 2.90
C GLU A 35 -5.27 -4.99 3.86
N ASN A 36 -5.51 -4.08 4.82
CA ASN A 36 -4.61 -3.78 5.92
C ASN A 36 -3.14 -3.51 5.51
N ILE A 37 -2.94 -2.67 4.50
CA ILE A 37 -1.59 -2.27 4.08
C ILE A 37 -1.10 -1.12 4.98
N SER A 38 0.02 -1.35 5.67
CA SER A 38 0.69 -0.37 6.52
C SER A 38 2.19 -0.31 6.21
N PHE A 39 2.70 0.87 5.86
CA PHE A 39 4.13 1.10 5.65
C PHE A 39 4.52 2.58 5.79
N ASP A 40 5.79 2.83 6.03
CA ASP A 40 6.42 4.14 5.93
C ASP A 40 7.40 4.18 4.77
N LEU A 41 7.40 5.30 4.05
CA LEU A 41 8.36 5.63 3.02
C LEU A 41 9.23 6.79 3.49
N LYS A 42 10.55 6.59 3.54
CA LYS A 42 11.50 7.63 3.92
C LYS A 42 11.67 8.67 2.81
N ARG A 43 12.06 9.90 3.18
CA ARG A 43 12.54 10.89 2.23
C ARG A 43 13.73 10.33 1.44
N GLY A 44 13.67 10.42 0.12
CA GLY A 44 14.71 9.91 -0.78
C GLY A 44 14.74 8.39 -0.96
N GLN A 45 13.86 7.63 -0.32
CA GLN A 45 13.75 6.19 -0.53
C GLN A 45 12.90 5.88 -1.77
N ILE A 46 13.33 4.88 -2.53
CA ILE A 46 12.53 4.27 -3.59
C ILE A 46 11.90 3.00 -3.02
N LEU A 47 10.57 2.92 -3.01
CA LEU A 47 9.82 1.72 -2.66
C LEU A 47 9.28 1.08 -3.93
N CYS A 48 9.60 -0.20 -4.14
CA CYS A 48 9.07 -1.00 -5.23
C CYS A 48 7.99 -1.96 -4.70
N VAL A 49 6.79 -1.88 -5.27
CA VAL A 49 5.70 -2.81 -4.95
C VAL A 49 5.61 -3.85 -6.06
N ILE A 50 5.87 -5.11 -5.72
CA ILE A 50 5.89 -6.24 -6.66
C ILE A 50 4.79 -7.26 -6.35
N GLY A 51 4.39 -8.05 -7.33
CA GLY A 51 3.37 -9.08 -7.19
C GLY A 51 2.69 -9.41 -8.52
N GLU A 52 1.90 -10.48 -8.54
CA GLU A 52 1.16 -10.97 -9.72
C GLU A 52 0.11 -9.98 -10.23
N SER A 53 -0.38 -10.19 -11.46
CA SER A 53 -1.50 -9.39 -11.99
C SER A 53 -2.70 -9.48 -11.05
N GLY A 54 -3.38 -8.34 -10.83
CA GLY A 54 -4.54 -8.29 -9.94
C GLY A 54 -4.25 -8.25 -8.44
N SER A 55 -2.98 -8.30 -7.99
CA SER A 55 -2.63 -8.30 -6.55
C SER A 55 -2.90 -6.99 -5.80
N GLY A 56 -3.29 -5.92 -6.50
CA GLY A 56 -3.63 -4.62 -5.89
C GLY A 56 -2.55 -3.54 -5.99
N LYS A 57 -1.42 -3.77 -6.67
CA LYS A 57 -0.33 -2.78 -6.83
C LYS A 57 -0.79 -1.39 -7.30
N SER A 58 -1.49 -1.34 -8.44
CA SER A 58 -1.99 -0.08 -9.00
C SER A 58 -3.10 0.53 -8.14
N VAL A 59 -3.89 -0.30 -7.46
CA VAL A 59 -4.92 0.15 -6.53
C VAL A 59 -4.28 0.85 -5.34
N THR A 60 -3.24 0.26 -4.73
CA THR A 60 -2.45 0.89 -3.66
C THR A 60 -1.89 2.24 -4.12
N ALA A 61 -1.27 2.31 -5.30
CA ALA A 61 -0.70 3.55 -5.82
C ALA A 61 -1.78 4.62 -6.04
N ASN A 62 -2.89 4.27 -6.68
CA ASN A 62 -4.00 5.20 -6.92
C ASN A 62 -4.66 5.69 -5.62
N ALA A 63 -4.81 4.81 -4.63
CA ALA A 63 -5.35 5.18 -3.32
C ALA A 63 -4.44 6.20 -2.61
N ILE A 64 -3.13 5.96 -2.62
CA ILE A 64 -2.13 6.88 -2.05
C ILE A 64 -2.16 8.25 -2.75
N MET A 65 -2.38 8.26 -4.08
CA MET A 65 -2.49 9.48 -4.88
C MET A 65 -3.85 10.17 -4.78
N GLY A 66 -4.85 9.58 -4.09
CA GLY A 66 -6.19 10.13 -3.98
C GLY A 66 -7.01 10.07 -5.28
N LEU A 67 -6.83 9.01 -6.09
CA LEU A 67 -7.44 8.86 -7.42
C LEU A 67 -8.54 7.78 -7.49
N LEU A 68 -9.02 7.28 -6.35
CA LEU A 68 -10.06 6.25 -6.26
C LEU A 68 -11.36 6.80 -5.68
#